data_AF-A0A438GEK0-F1
#
_entry.id   AF-A0A438GEK0-F1
#
_cell.length_a   1.000
_cell.length_b   1.000
_cell.length_c   1.000
_cell.angle_alpha   90.00
_cell.angle_beta   90.00
_cell.angle_gamma   90.00
#
_symmetry.space_group_name_H-M   'P 1'
#
loop_
_entity.id
_entity.type
_entity.pdbx_description
1 polymer ?
#
loop_
_entity_poly.entity_id
_entity_poly.type
_entity_poly.pdbx_seq_one_letter_code
_entity_poly.pdbx_strand_id
1 'polypeptide(L)'
;MSGGVSSDASAEIVFSGKAQPGLTATDVNVEEVRMIVDEDQEGFGFTGKNELINGKAAVLLLDFELLTGKGILKGTGFLDFLYAVSNAFK
;
A
#
# COMPACT_ATOMS: atom_id res chain seq x y z
N MET A 1 23.63 -14.89 -10.73
CA MET A 1 24.09 -13.51 -11.03
C MET A 1 22.80 -12.69 -11.15
N SER A 2 22.18 -12.28 -10.03
CA SER A 2 22.44 -11.07 -9.23
C SER A 2 22.32 -9.77 -10.04
N GLY A 3 21.26 -9.01 -9.71
CA GLY A 3 21.31 -7.56 -9.57
C GLY A 3 21.09 -6.72 -10.84
N GLY A 4 19.91 -6.11 -10.94
CA GLY A 4 19.65 -5.02 -11.87
C GLY A 4 18.21 -4.53 -11.79
N VAL A 5 17.87 -3.82 -10.71
CA VAL A 5 16.66 -2.98 -10.68
C VAL A 5 16.90 -1.86 -11.70
N SER A 6 16.24 -1.93 -12.85
CA SER A 6 16.21 -0.84 -13.83
C SER A 6 15.17 0.19 -13.37
N SER A 7 15.55 1.01 -12.40
CA SER A 7 14.88 2.28 -12.16
C SER A 7 15.24 3.22 -13.31
N ASP A 8 14.44 3.23 -14.37
CA ASP A 8 14.57 4.29 -15.38
C ASP A 8 13.24 4.54 -16.10
N ALA A 9 12.21 4.90 -15.33
CA ALA A 9 11.05 5.61 -15.86
C ALA A 9 11.42 7.10 -16.00
N SER A 10 12.42 7.40 -16.83
CA SER A 10 12.81 8.76 -17.19
C SER A 10 12.08 9.14 -18.48
N ALA A 11 11.05 9.98 -18.37
CA ALA A 11 10.40 10.55 -19.56
C ALA A 11 11.30 11.64 -20.14
N GLU A 12 11.92 11.38 -21.28
CA GLU A 12 12.76 12.34 -21.99
C GLU A 12 11.89 13.25 -22.89
N ILE A 13 11.94 14.56 -22.66
CA ILE A 13 11.30 15.54 -23.54
C ILE A 13 12.27 15.82 -24.70
N VAL A 14 12.03 15.17 -25.84
CA VAL A 14 12.86 15.36 -27.05
C VAL A 14 12.45 16.67 -27.74
N PHE A 15 13.24 17.73 -27.55
CA PHE A 15 13.06 19.01 -28.23
C PHE A 15 14.07 19.19 -29.37
N SER A 16 13.59 19.22 -30.62
CA SER A 16 14.41 19.36 -31.84
C SER A 16 14.67 20.84 -32.24
N GLY A 17 14.09 21.81 -31.52
CA GLY A 17 14.20 23.24 -31.85
C GLY A 17 15.37 23.96 -31.18
N LYS A 18 15.72 25.17 -31.66
CA LYS A 18 16.64 26.07 -30.94
C LYS A 18 15.95 26.60 -29.67
N ALA A 19 16.41 26.17 -28.49
CA ALA A 19 15.90 26.68 -27.22
C ALA A 19 16.35 28.13 -27.02
N GLN A 20 15.43 29.09 -27.17
CA GLN A 20 15.64 30.49 -26.80
C GLN A 20 14.86 30.80 -25.52
N PRO A 21 15.47 31.48 -24.52
CA PRO A 21 14.76 31.90 -23.32
C PRO A 21 13.56 32.78 -23.66
N GLY A 22 12.37 32.43 -23.18
CA GLY A 22 11.13 33.18 -23.42
C GLY A 22 10.22 32.65 -24.54
N LEU A 23 10.59 31.55 -25.22
CA LEU A 23 9.74 30.89 -26.22
C LEU A 23 9.15 29.58 -25.64
N THR A 24 7.84 29.54 -25.40
CA THR A 24 7.12 28.31 -25.05
C THR A 24 6.55 27.67 -26.31
N ALA A 25 6.98 26.44 -26.62
CA ALA A 25 6.31 25.64 -27.65
C ALA A 25 4.92 25.26 -27.15
N THR A 26 3.88 25.69 -27.86
CA THR A 26 2.48 25.36 -27.53
C THR A 26 2.03 24.01 -28.05
N ASP A 27 2.79 23.41 -28.97
CA ASP A 27 2.46 22.17 -29.66
C ASP A 27 3.53 21.12 -29.36
N VAL A 28 3.49 20.63 -28.13
CA VAL A 28 4.30 19.49 -27.68
C VAL A 28 3.44 18.26 -27.88
N ASN A 29 3.82 17.40 -28.85
CA ASN A 29 3.21 16.09 -29.02
C ASN A 29 3.59 15.21 -27.81
N VAL A 30 2.74 15.21 -26.80
CA VAL A 30 2.82 14.26 -25.68
C VAL A 30 2.04 13.03 -26.11
N GLU A 31 2.74 11.95 -26.50
CA GLU A 31 2.09 10.64 -26.67
C GLU A 31 1.43 10.24 -25.35
N GLU A 32 0.19 9.76 -25.43
CA GLU A 32 -0.73 9.53 -24.30
C GLU A 32 -0.02 9.03 -23.03
N VAL A 33 -0.08 9.82 -21.96
CA VAL A 33 0.46 9.43 -20.66
C VAL A 33 -0.37 8.27 -20.14
N ARG A 34 0.12 7.04 -20.28
CA ARG A 34 -0.48 5.86 -19.67
C ARG A 34 -0.05 5.80 -18.21
N MET A 35 -1.04 5.75 -17.31
CA MET A 35 -0.78 5.42 -15.91
C MET A 35 -0.35 3.96 -15.83
N ILE A 36 0.93 3.73 -15.55
CA ILE A 36 1.45 2.39 -15.24
C ILE A 36 1.32 2.24 -13.72
N VAL A 37 0.32 1.48 -13.28
CA VAL A 37 0.24 1.03 -11.90
C VAL A 37 1.13 -0.21 -11.79
N ASP A 38 2.23 -0.09 -11.06
CA ASP A 38 3.08 -1.22 -10.73
C ASP A 38 2.46 -1.97 -9.54
N GLU A 39 1.67 -3.01 -9.83
CA GLU A 39 1.06 -3.88 -8.83
C GLU A 39 2.06 -4.87 -8.21
N ASP A 40 3.27 -4.99 -8.77
CA ASP A 40 4.33 -5.90 -8.32
C ASP A 40 5.20 -5.29 -7.20
N GLN A 41 4.98 -4.02 -6.83
CA GLN A 41 5.57 -3.44 -5.62
C GLN A 41 4.96 -4.06 -4.35
N GLU A 42 5.53 -5.18 -3.93
CA GLU A 42 5.24 -5.86 -2.67
C GLU A 42 5.77 -5.05 -1.47
N GLY A 43 5.01 -4.08 -0.99
CA GLY A 43 5.37 -3.31 0.21
C GLY A 43 4.27 -2.38 0.75
N PHE A 44 3.35 -1.94 -0.09
CA PHE A 44 2.24 -1.08 0.31
C PHE A 44 0.98 -1.42 -0.51
N GLY A 45 -0.19 -1.50 0.15
CA GLY A 45 -1.46 -1.80 -0.51
C GLY A 45 -1.91 -3.27 -0.48
N PHE A 46 -3.06 -3.52 -1.12
CA PHE A 46 -3.68 -4.84 -1.23
C PHE A 46 -3.14 -5.57 -2.46
N THR A 47 -2.00 -6.25 -2.30
CA THR A 47 -1.55 -7.24 -3.27
C THR A 47 -2.32 -8.54 -3.05
N GLY A 48 -2.49 -9.38 -4.08
CA GLY A 48 -3.26 -10.63 -3.96
C GLY A 48 -2.75 -11.57 -2.84
N LYS A 49 -1.44 -11.55 -2.54
CA LYS A 49 -0.87 -12.28 -1.39
C LYS A 49 -1.34 -11.70 -0.05
N ASN A 50 -1.29 -10.37 0.11
CA ASN A 50 -1.70 -9.69 1.34
C ASN A 50 -3.20 -9.88 1.61
N GLU A 51 -4.03 -9.81 0.56
CA GLU A 51 -5.47 -10.04 0.67
C GLU A 51 -5.78 -11.45 1.16
N LEU A 52 -5.11 -12.47 0.61
CA LEU A 52 -5.30 -13.86 1.05
C LEU A 52 -4.86 -14.08 2.50
N ILE A 53 -3.73 -13.49 2.92
CA ILE A 53 -3.25 -13.61 4.30
C ILE A 53 -4.21 -12.91 5.26
N ASN A 54 -4.62 -11.68 4.95
CA ASN A 54 -5.56 -10.92 5.76
C ASN A 54 -6.93 -11.60 5.85
N GLY A 55 -7.44 -12.13 4.73
CA GLY A 55 -8.69 -12.87 4.67
C GLY A 55 -8.65 -14.14 5.52
N LYS A 56 -7.55 -14.93 5.43
CA LYS A 56 -7.37 -16.12 6.26
C LYS A 56 -7.30 -15.78 7.75
N ALA A 57 -6.58 -14.72 8.12
CA ALA A 57 -6.50 -14.27 9.51
C ALA A 57 -7.87 -13.84 10.05
N ALA A 58 -8.68 -13.17 9.23
CA ALA A 58 -10.04 -12.76 9.61
C ALA A 58 -10.95 -13.95 9.89
N VAL A 59 -10.94 -14.97 9.02
CA VAL A 59 -11.74 -16.20 9.24
C VAL A 59 -11.29 -16.90 10.52
N LEU A 60 -9.98 -17.00 10.75
CA LEU A 60 -9.44 -17.65 11.96
C LEU A 60 -9.81 -16.89 13.26
N LEU A 61 -9.90 -15.55 13.20
CA LEU A 61 -10.40 -14.75 14.34
C LEU A 61 -11.89 -14.99 14.61
N LEU A 62 -12.70 -15.18 13.57
CA LEU A 62 -14.11 -15.54 13.71
C LEU A 62 -14.28 -16.95 14.28
N ASP A 63 -13.45 -17.91 13.85
CA ASP A 63 -13.46 -19.26 14.41
C ASP A 63 -13.13 -19.25 15.91
N PHE A 64 -12.19 -18.41 16.34
CA PHE A 64 -11.89 -18.22 17.76
C PHE A 64 -13.09 -17.71 18.55
N GLU A 65 -13.79 -16.69 18.04
CA GLU A 65 -15.00 -16.17 18.67
C GLU A 65 -16.11 -17.22 18.73
N LEU A 66 -16.31 -17.96 17.64
CA LEU A 66 -17.32 -19.02 17.55
C LEU A 66 -17.05 -20.16 18.55
N LEU A 67 -15.80 -20.63 18.65
CA LEU A 67 -15.42 -21.73 19.54
C LEU A 67 -15.44 -21.34 21.02
N THR A 68 -15.06 -20.10 21.35
CA THR A 68 -15.01 -19.63 22.74
C THR A 68 -16.35 -19.06 23.23
N GLY A 69 -17.23 -18.65 22.32
CA GLY A 69 -18.50 -18.00 22.62
C GLY A 69 -18.33 -16.63 23.31
N LYS A 70 -17.13 -16.05 23.26
CA LYS A 70 -16.80 -14.76 23.86
C LYS A 70 -16.29 -13.83 22.78
N GLY A 71 -16.77 -12.58 22.77
CA GLY A 71 -16.24 -11.57 21.85
C GLY A 71 -14.72 -11.42 22.00
N ILE A 72 -14.02 -11.24 20.89
CA ILE A 72 -12.54 -11.31 20.78
C ILE A 72 -11.84 -10.48 21.87
N LEU A 73 -12.30 -9.26 22.12
CA LEU A 73 -11.69 -8.35 23.10
C LEU A 73 -11.79 -8.85 24.55
N LYS A 74 -12.84 -9.61 24.86
CA LYS A 74 -13.03 -10.25 26.17
C LYS A 74 -12.33 -11.62 26.22
N GLY A 75 -12.39 -12.39 25.14
CA GLY A 75 -11.77 -13.70 25.04
C GLY A 75 -10.24 -13.67 25.13
N THR A 76 -9.62 -12.58 24.67
CA THR A 76 -8.16 -12.37 24.71
C THR A 76 -7.67 -11.71 26.02
N GLY A 77 -8.57 -11.27 26.90
CA GLY A 77 -8.21 -10.49 28.09
C GLY A 77 -7.77 -9.05 27.79
N PHE A 78 -7.90 -8.60 26.53
CA PHE A 78 -7.51 -7.26 26.13
C PHE A 78 -8.35 -6.17 26.82
N LEU A 79 -9.64 -6.43 27.07
CA LEU A 79 -10.46 -5.53 27.87
C LEU A 79 -9.94 -5.40 29.30
N ASP A 80 -9.52 -6.50 29.92
CA ASP A 80 -8.98 -6.48 31.28
C ASP A 80 -7.69 -5.67 31.35
N PHE A 81 -6.83 -5.79 30.32
CA PHE A 81 -5.66 -4.92 30.15
C PHE A 81 -6.03 -3.45 30.03
N LEU A 82 -6.98 -3.09 29.15
CA LEU A 82 -7.42 -1.70 28.97
C LEU A 82 -7.99 -1.12 30.26
N TYR A 83 -8.80 -1.87 31.00
CA TYR A 83 -9.34 -1.44 32.28
C TYR A 83 -8.25 -1.31 33.35
N ALA A 84 -7.28 -2.22 33.39
CA ALA A 84 -6.15 -2.14 34.31
C ALA A 84 -5.30 -0.87 34.05
N VAL A 85 -5.01 -0.58 32.78
CA VAL A 85 -4.25 0.61 32.38
C VAL A 85 -5.04 1.89 32.66
N SER A 86 -6.34 1.93 32.30
CA SER A 86 -7.21 3.09 32.55
C SER A 86 -7.31 3.43 34.04
N ASN A 87 -7.41 2.41 34.90
CA ASN A 87 -7.43 2.60 36.36
C ASN A 87 -6.07 3.04 36.92
N ALA A 88 -4.95 2.73 36.27
CA ALA A 88 -3.62 3.17 36.69
C ALA A 88 -3.35 4.67 36.43
N PHE A 89 -4.13 5.29 35.55
CA PHE A 89 -4.06 6.73 35.24
C PHE A 89 -5.09 7.58 36.01
N LYS A 90 -5.80 6.97 36.98
CA LYS A 90 -6.79 7.63 37.84
C LYS A 90 -6.18 7.96 39.20
#